data_AF-A0A183CIT8-F1
#
_entry.id   AF-A0A183CIT8-F1
#
_cell.length_a   1.000
_cell.length_b   1.000
_cell.length_c   1.000
_cell.angle_alpha   90.00
_cell.angle_beta   90.00
_cell.angle_gamma   90.00
#
_symmetry.space_group_name_H-M   'P 1'
#
loop_
_entity.id
_entity.type
_entity.pdbx_description
1 polymer ?
#
loop_
_entity_poly.entity_id
_entity_poly.type
_entity_poly.pdbx_seq_one_letter_code
_entity_poly.pdbx_strand_id
1 'polypeptide(L)'
;MSPHTSRIAMRAAEWGQCLVPCGQGFRTRHVECVFKGQIVDDSLCMEAMRPKTNDRCVLLACAIWNAEPWRMEGTNALYRKVYWSGLHE
;
A
#
# COMPACT_ATOMS: atom_id res chain seq x y z
N MET A 1 19.73 43.25 5.39
CA MET A 1 19.64 42.08 6.28
C MET A 1 18.33 41.34 5.96
N SER A 2 18.33 40.43 4.98
CA SER A 2 17.19 39.51 4.82
C SER A 2 17.57 38.24 5.57
N PRO A 3 16.94 37.94 6.72
CA PRO A 3 17.29 36.76 7.48
C PRO A 3 16.80 35.58 6.66
N HIS A 4 17.75 34.71 6.32
CA HIS A 4 17.48 33.41 5.75
C HIS A 4 16.27 32.79 6.44
N THR A 5 15.18 32.57 5.69
CA THR A 5 14.16 31.58 6.02
C THR A 5 14.94 30.31 6.25
N SER A 6 15.19 30.04 7.52
CA SER A 6 15.96 28.91 7.98
C SER A 6 15.28 27.68 7.40
N ARG A 7 16.04 26.79 6.74
CA ARG A 7 15.52 25.71 5.87
C ARG A 7 14.43 24.90 6.58
N ILE A 8 13.17 25.29 6.39
CA ILE A 8 11.99 24.53 6.76
C ILE A 8 11.57 23.73 5.54
N ALA A 9 11.41 22.42 5.69
CA ALA A 9 11.11 21.53 4.58
C ALA A 9 10.26 20.35 5.04
N MET A 10 9.45 19.83 4.13
CA MET A 10 8.79 18.54 4.32
C MET A 10 9.79 17.42 4.02
N ARG A 11 10.06 16.55 4.98
CA ARG A 11 10.88 15.36 4.80
C ARG A 11 9.98 14.14 4.73
N ALA A 12 10.01 13.44 3.60
CA ALA A 12 9.32 12.16 3.45
C ALA A 12 10.26 11.02 3.83
N ALA A 13 9.76 10.09 4.64
CA ALA A 13 10.44 8.83 4.90
C ALA A 13 10.41 7.92 3.65
N GLU A 14 11.16 6.83 3.72
CA GLU A 14 11.02 5.74 2.75
C GLU A 14 9.61 5.17 2.75
N TRP A 15 9.20 4.63 1.60
CA TRP A 15 7.93 3.93 1.51
C TRP A 15 7.97 2.65 2.34
N GLY A 16 6.89 2.41 3.09
CA GLY A 16 6.63 1.11 3.69
C GLY A 16 6.34 0.03 2.64
N GLN A 17 6.13 -1.18 3.13
CA GLN A 17 5.68 -2.29 2.30
C GLN A 17 4.25 -2.05 1.78
N CYS A 18 3.87 -2.82 0.76
CA CYS A 18 2.49 -2.81 0.29
C CYS A 18 1.56 -3.31 1.42
N LEU A 19 0.45 -2.62 1.64
CA LEU A 19 -0.53 -2.96 2.69
C LEU A 19 -1.27 -4.27 2.39
N VAL A 20 -1.21 -4.75 1.14
CA VAL A 20 -1.72 -6.06 0.75
C VAL A 20 -0.56 -7.02 0.49
N PRO A 21 -0.75 -8.32 0.77
CA PRO A 21 0.29 -9.32 0.54
C PRO A 21 0.38 -9.78 -0.92
N CYS A 22 -0.62 -9.45 -1.75
CA CYS A 22 -0.71 -9.82 -3.15
C CYS A 22 -1.58 -8.81 -3.91
N GLY A 23 -1.46 -8.79 -5.23
CA GLY A 23 -2.26 -7.99 -6.13
C GLY A 23 -1.94 -6.49 -6.04
N GLN A 24 -2.95 -5.67 -6.32
CA GLN A 24 -2.83 -4.22 -6.30
C GLN A 24 -3.24 -3.68 -4.94
N GLY A 25 -2.45 -2.76 -4.40
CA GLY A 25 -2.78 -2.07 -3.16
C GLY A 25 -2.07 -0.74 -3.03
N PHE A 26 -1.91 -0.31 -1.78
CA PHE A 26 -1.24 0.94 -1.44
C PHE A 26 -0.10 0.70 -0.48
N ARG A 27 0.92 1.54 -0.56
CA ARG A 27 1.99 1.67 0.44
C ARG A 27 1.93 3.07 1.04
N THR A 28 2.34 3.21 2.29
CA THR A 28 2.31 4.48 3.01
C THR A 28 3.72 4.92 3.39
N ARG A 29 3.90 6.20 3.64
CA ARG A 29 5.10 6.75 4.25
C ARG A 29 4.77 7.90 5.19
N HIS A 30 5.64 8.12 6.15
CA HIS A 30 5.55 9.28 7.03
C HIS A 30 6.15 10.52 6.36
N VAL A 31 5.57 11.67 6.66
CA VAL A 31 6.06 12.99 6.23
C VAL A 31 6.12 13.85 7.47
N GLU A 32 7.28 14.47 7.71
CA GLU A 32 7.56 15.30 8.87
C GLU A 32 7.99 16.69 8.42
N CYS A 33 7.50 17.73 9.10
CA CYS A 33 8.07 19.06 8.94
C CYS A 33 9.40 19.14 9.68
N VAL A 34 10.47 19.54 8.99
CA VAL A 34 11.80 19.67 9.59
C VAL A 34 12.36 21.09 9.43
N PHE A 35 12.94 21.60 10.51
CA PHE A 35 13.60 22.90 10.55
C PHE A 35 15.01 22.75 11.12
N LYS A 36 16.02 23.16 10.36
CA LYS A 36 17.45 23.01 10.74
C LYS A 36 17.80 21.58 11.21
N GLY A 37 17.17 20.57 10.61
CA GLY A 37 17.40 19.15 10.91
C GLY A 37 16.59 18.58 12.07
N GLN A 38 15.79 19.38 12.77
CA GLN A 38 14.89 18.91 13.83
C GLN A 38 13.45 18.83 13.34
N ILE A 39 12.70 17.84 13.83
CA ILE A 39 11.26 17.73 13.56
C ILE A 39 10.56 18.84 14.35
N VAL A 40 9.67 19.55 13.67
CA VAL A 40 8.87 20.64 14.23
C VAL A 40 7.39 20.41 13.92
N ASP A 41 6.53 21.28 14.45
CA ASP A 41 5.10 21.21 14.19
C ASP A 41 4.77 21.34 12.70
N ASP A 42 3.86 20.50 12.21
CA ASP A 42 3.47 20.43 10.80
C ASP A 42 2.89 21.76 10.28
N SER A 43 2.28 22.58 11.14
CA SER A 43 1.72 23.89 10.77
C SER A 43 2.78 24.90 10.30
N LEU A 44 4.05 24.68 10.62
CA LEU A 44 5.16 25.54 10.18
C LEU A 44 5.57 25.27 8.72
N CYS A 45 5.24 24.08 8.20
CA CYS A 45 5.46 23.75 6.80
C CYS A 45 4.21 24.07 5.97
N MET A 46 4.42 24.48 4.72
CA MET A 46 3.29 24.73 3.81
C MET A 46 2.67 23.40 3.38
N GLU A 47 1.37 23.23 3.63
CA GLU A 47 0.63 22.02 3.22
C GLU A 47 0.68 21.79 1.69
N ALA A 48 0.76 22.87 0.90
CA ALA A 48 0.94 22.79 -0.55
C ALA A 48 2.25 22.09 -0.99
N MET A 49 3.25 22.02 -0.10
CA MET A 49 4.51 21.31 -0.34
C MET A 49 4.50 19.89 0.27
N ARG A 50 3.39 19.44 0.87
CA ARG A 50 3.32 18.13 1.51
C ARG A 50 3.44 17.02 0.45
N PRO A 51 4.49 16.18 0.50
CA PRO A 51 4.59 15.04 -0.39
C PRO A 51 3.46 14.05 -0.14
N LYS A 52 3.15 13.22 -1.14
CA LYS A 52 2.15 12.15 -1.00
C LYS A 52 2.50 11.24 0.18
N THR A 53 1.50 10.89 0.98
CA THR A 53 1.61 9.94 2.10
C THR A 53 1.18 8.52 1.72
N ASN A 54 0.55 8.35 0.57
CA ASN A 54 0.18 7.07 -0.03
C ASN A 54 0.62 6.99 -1.50
N ASP A 55 0.92 5.79 -1.96
CA ASP A 55 1.23 5.49 -3.35
C ASP A 55 0.77 4.08 -3.71
N ARG A 56 0.53 3.82 -5.01
CA ARG A 56 0.12 2.49 -5.47
C ARG A 56 1.31 1.51 -5.45
N CYS A 57 1.03 0.26 -5.11
CA CYS A 57 1.94 -0.86 -5.26
C CYS A 57 1.26 -2.01 -6.00
N VAL A 58 2.06 -2.77 -6.74
CA VAL A 58 1.61 -3.95 -7.48
C VAL A 58 2.53 -5.10 -7.13
N LEU A 59 1.96 -6.13 -6.54
CA LEU A 59 2.60 -7.40 -6.21
C LEU A 59 2.09 -8.50 -7.15
N LEU A 60 2.59 -9.74 -6.97
CA LEU A 60 2.07 -10.92 -7.64
C LEU A 60 0.56 -11.06 -7.42
N ALA A 61 -0.16 -11.53 -8.44
CA ALA A 61 -1.60 -11.71 -8.35
C ALA A 61 -1.98 -12.63 -7.18
N CYS A 62 -3.08 -12.30 -6.50
CA CYS A 62 -3.60 -13.14 -5.43
C CYS A 62 -4.07 -14.49 -5.97
N ALA A 63 -3.86 -15.54 -5.18
CA ALA A 63 -4.49 -16.82 -5.45
C ALA A 63 -6.01 -16.66 -5.41
N ILE A 64 -6.68 -17.19 -6.43
CA ILE A 64 -8.14 -17.22 -6.50
C ILE A 64 -8.62 -18.66 -6.39
N TRP A 65 -9.76 -18.84 -5.70
CA TRP A 65 -10.44 -20.12 -5.63
C TRP A 65 -11.37 -20.27 -6.82
N ASN A 66 -11.16 -21.33 -7.59
CA ASN A 66 -12.02 -21.73 -8.68
C ASN A 66 -12.77 -23.00 -8.28
N ALA A 67 -13.97 -23.14 -8.84
CA ALA A 67 -14.76 -24.34 -8.66
C ALA A 67 -15.24 -24.84 -10.02
N GLU A 68 -15.12 -26.14 -10.25
CA GLU A 68 -15.80 -26.78 -11.38
C GLU A 68 -17.33 -26.71 -11.20
N PRO A 69 -18.11 -26.89 -12.28
CA PRO A 69 -19.54 -27.09 -12.17
C PRO A 69 -19.89 -28.25 -11.24
N TRP A 70 -21.04 -28.12 -10.58
CA TRP A 70 -21.59 -29.19 -9.76
C TRP A 70 -21.90 -30.43 -10.62
N ARG A 71 -21.55 -31.61 -10.11
CA ARG A 71 -21.91 -32.90 -10.69
C ARG A 71 -22.59 -33.77 -9.64
N MET A 72 -23.61 -34.52 -10.07
CA MET A 72 -24.22 -35.54 -9.23
C MET A 72 -23.33 -36.77 -9.21
N GLU A 73 -23.05 -37.28 -8.01
CA GLU A 73 -22.42 -38.58 -7.82
C GLU A 73 -23.33 -39.41 -6.91
N GLY A 74 -23.77 -40.57 -7.41
CA GLY A 74 -24.79 -41.39 -6.73
C GLY A 74 -26.21 -40.85 -6.91
N THR A 75 -27.08 -41.11 -5.92
CA THR A 75 -28.53 -40.91 -6.06
C THR A 75 -29.07 -39.60 -5.49
N ASN A 76 -28.30 -38.81 -4.73
CA ASN A 76 -28.79 -37.55 -4.14
C ASN A 76 -27.70 -36.58 -3.62
N ALA A 77 -26.45 -36.70 -4.07
CA ALA A 77 -25.36 -35.85 -3.60
C ALA A 77 -24.70 -35.07 -4.76
N LEU A 78 -24.52 -33.76 -4.54
CA LEU A 78 -23.82 -32.87 -5.46
C LEU A 78 -22.39 -32.67 -4.96
N TYR A 79 -21.43 -32.90 -5.84
CA TYR A 79 -20.01 -32.68 -5.59
C TYR A 79 -19.44 -31.73 -6.64
N ARG A 80 -18.40 -31.00 -6.25
CA ARG A 80 -17.59 -30.19 -7.17
C ARG A 80 -16.14 -30.18 -6.72
N LYS A 81 -15.23 -30.07 -7.67
CA LYS A 81 -13.82 -29.87 -7.37
C LYS A 81 -13.56 -28.38 -7.17
N VAL A 82 -12.76 -28.07 -6.15
CA VAL A 82 -12.31 -26.72 -5.84
C VAL A 82 -10.79 -26.72 -5.92
N TYR A 83 -10.22 -25.77 -6.64
CA TYR A 83 -8.78 -25.62 -6.80
C TYR A 83 -8.41 -24.13 -6.71
N TRP A 84 -7.20 -23.82 -6.25
CA TRP A 84 -6.71 -22.45 -6.29
C TRP A 84 -5.83 -22.25 -7.52
N SER A 85 -5.89 -21.06 -8.12
CA SER A 85 -4.95 -20.64 -9.16
C SER A 85 -4.25 -19.36 -8.72
N GLY A 86 -2.93 -19.41 -8.67
CA GLY A 86 -2.02 -18.30 -8.39
C GLY A 86 -0.59 -18.78 -8.66
N LEU A 87 0.31 -17.88 -9.07
CA LEU A 87 1.73 -18.25 -9.22
C LEU A 87 2.28 -18.54 -7.82
N HIS A 88 2.59 -19.80 -7.55
CA HIS A 88 3.65 -20.13 -6.62
C HIS A 88 4.97 -19.76 -7.30
N GLU A 89 5.82 -19.01 -6.60
CA GLU A 89 7.24 -18.91 -6.95
C GLU A 89 7.91 -20.30 -6.92
#